data_AF-A0A940ZVE1-F1
#
_entry.id   AF-A0A940ZVE1-F1
#
_cell.length_a   1.000
_cell.length_b   1.000
_cell.length_c   1.000
_cell.angle_alpha   90.00
_cell.angle_beta   90.00
_cell.angle_gamma   90.00
#
_symmetry.space_group_name_H-M   'P 1'
#
loop_
_entity.id
_entity.type
_entity.pdbx_description
1 polymer ?
#
loop_
_entity_poly.entity_id
_entity_poly.type
_entity_poly.pdbx_seq_one_letter_code
_entity_poly.pdbx_strand_id
1 'polypeptide(L)'
;ATLIAFIVLGVISFFIISNMVRVAVFARGDEINIMKYVGATNWYIRIPYILEGAIAGFFGGFLAWLIIYLIYAKLFGTFMVTTKPTDIMAMITPATISPKILWLNLSLGIGVGAIGSAVSVRNYIKV
;
A
#
# COMPACT_ATOMS: atom_id res chain seq x y z
N ALA A 1 4.58 -7.36 -21.28
CA ALA A 1 4.70 -8.39 -20.24
C ALA A 1 4.65 -7.80 -18.84
N THR A 2 5.60 -6.93 -18.47
CA THR A 2 5.70 -6.30 -17.13
C THR A 2 4.41 -5.57 -16.71
N LEU A 3 3.83 -4.76 -17.60
CA LEU A 3 2.62 -3.99 -17.32
C LEU A 3 1.40 -4.88 -17.01
N ILE A 4 1.27 -6.00 -17.72
CA ILE A 4 0.21 -6.99 -17.48
C ILE A 4 0.40 -7.65 -16.10
N ALA A 5 1.63 -8.02 -15.75
CA ALA A 5 1.94 -8.60 -14.44
C ALA A 5 1.61 -7.62 -13.30
N PHE A 6 1.94 -6.33 -13.43
CA PHE A 6 1.58 -5.30 -12.45
C PHE A 6 0.06 -5.17 -12.26
N ILE A 7 -0.71 -5.19 -13.35
CA ILE A 7 -2.18 -5.12 -13.27
C ILE A 7 -2.73 -6.33 -12.53
N VAL A 8 -2.30 -7.54 -12.90
CA VAL A 8 -2.80 -8.79 -12.29
C VAL A 8 -2.46 -8.84 -10.80
N LEU A 9 -1.20 -8.55 -10.42
CA LEU A 9 -0.78 -8.51 -9.02
C LEU A 9 -1.53 -7.42 -8.23
N GLY A 10 -1.78 -6.27 -8.84
CA GLY A 10 -2.57 -5.19 -8.23
C GLY A 10 -4.00 -5.64 -7.91
N VAL A 11 -4.67 -6.33 -8.85
CA VAL A 11 -6.02 -6.87 -8.63
C VAL A 11 -6.03 -7.94 -7.54
N ILE A 12 -5.06 -8.85 -7.53
CA ILE A 12 -4.94 -9.89 -6.50
C ILE A 12 -4.74 -9.26 -5.12
N SER A 13 -3.82 -8.30 -5.00
CA SER A 13 -3.58 -7.58 -3.75
C SER A 13 -4.83 -6.85 -3.25
N PHE A 14 -5.56 -6.18 -4.15
CA PHE A 14 -6.82 -5.53 -3.82
C PHE A 14 -7.85 -6.51 -3.27
N PHE A 15 -7.94 -7.71 -3.86
CA PHE A 15 -8.87 -8.74 -3.43
C PHE A 15 -8.50 -9.31 -2.05
N ILE A 16 -7.20 -9.52 -1.78
CA ILE A 16 -6.72 -9.99 -0.47
C ILE A 16 -7.04 -8.96 0.62
N ILE A 17 -6.74 -7.69 0.39
CA ILE A 17 -7.06 -6.60 1.34
C ILE A 17 -8.57 -6.56 1.59
N SER A 18 -9.37 -6.65 0.53
CA SER A 18 -10.83 -6.66 0.62
C SER A 18 -11.37 -7.82 1.46
N ASN A 19 -10.80 -9.00 1.30
CA ASN A 19 -11.21 -10.19 2.03
C ASN A 19 -10.80 -10.13 3.50
N MET A 20 -9.61 -9.58 3.79
CA MET A 20 -9.15 -9.39 5.16
C MET A 20 -10.06 -8.43 5.94
N VAL A 21 -10.39 -7.27 5.35
CA VAL A 21 -11.31 -6.31 5.96
C VAL A 21 -12.68 -6.94 6.20
N ARG A 22 -13.17 -7.77 5.27
CA ARG A 22 -14.43 -8.50 5.45
C ARG A 22 -14.40 -9.40 6.69
N VAL A 23 -13.34 -10.19 6.87
CA VAL A 23 -13.21 -11.08 8.03
C VAL A 23 -13.15 -10.27 9.34
N ALA A 24 -12.41 -9.14 9.34
CA ALA A 24 -12.30 -8.26 10.50
C ALA A 24 -13.65 -7.60 10.89
N VAL A 25 -14.41 -7.13 9.89
CA VAL A 25 -15.75 -6.57 10.11
C VAL A 25 -16.70 -7.62 10.68
N PHE A 26 -16.67 -8.84 10.14
CA PHE A 26 -17.54 -9.92 10.59
C PHE A 26 -17.27 -10.30 12.06
N ALA A 27 -16.01 -10.29 12.48
CA ALA A 27 -15.62 -10.54 13.88
C ALA A 27 -16.12 -9.45 14.86
N ARG A 28 -16.47 -8.26 14.37
CA ARG A 28 -16.97 -7.11 15.17
C ARG A 28 -18.45 -6.80 14.93
N GLY A 29 -19.21 -7.76 14.41
CA GLY A 29 -20.63 -7.57 14.05
C GLY A 29 -21.50 -7.04 15.19
N ASP A 30 -21.29 -7.52 16.42
CA ASP A 30 -22.07 -7.11 17.59
C ASP A 30 -21.82 -5.65 17.99
N GLU A 31 -20.57 -5.18 17.93
CA GLU A 31 -20.20 -3.79 18.19
C GLU A 31 -20.84 -2.85 17.16
N ILE A 32 -20.89 -3.28 15.89
CA ILE A 32 -21.51 -2.50 14.80
C ILE A 32 -23.01 -2.37 15.00
N ASN A 33 -23.68 -3.42 15.46
CA ASN A 33 -25.11 -3.37 15.77
C ASN A 33 -25.38 -2.36 16.91
N ILE A 34 -24.60 -2.42 18.00
CA ILE A 34 -24.70 -1.43 19.08
C ILE A 34 -24.52 -0.02 18.53
N MET A 35 -23.49 0.24 17.72
CA MET A 35 -23.26 1.56 17.12
C MET A 35 -24.45 2.05 16.28
N LYS A 36 -25.12 1.15 15.53
CA LYS A 36 -26.34 1.51 14.79
C LYS A 36 -27.50 1.84 15.72
N TYR A 37 -27.66 1.15 16.86
CA TYR A 37 -28.71 1.44 17.85
C TYR A 37 -28.55 2.81 18.52
N VAL A 38 -27.32 3.31 18.67
CA VAL A 38 -27.05 4.67 19.20
C VAL A 38 -27.11 5.75 18.11
N GLY A 39 -27.52 5.42 16.88
CA GLY A 39 -27.68 6.37 15.78
C GLY A 39 -26.40 6.75 15.06
N ALA A 40 -25.33 5.95 15.15
CA ALA A 40 -24.08 6.23 14.45
C ALA A 40 -24.27 6.21 12.93
N THR A 41 -23.68 7.20 12.24
CA THR A 41 -23.75 7.29 10.79
C THR A 41 -22.94 6.16 10.14
N ASN A 42 -23.38 5.70 8.95
CA ASN A 42 -22.65 4.70 8.16
C ASN A 42 -21.19 5.08 7.85
N TRP A 43 -20.85 6.37 7.96
CA TRP A 43 -19.49 6.88 7.77
C TRP A 43 -18.61 6.62 9.00
N TYR A 44 -19.16 6.77 10.21
CA TYR A 44 -18.44 6.49 11.46
C TYR A 44 -17.97 5.04 11.55
N ILE A 45 -18.81 4.10 11.08
CA ILE A 45 -18.49 2.67 11.04
C ILE A 45 -17.37 2.36 10.02
N ARG A 46 -17.20 3.18 8.97
CA ARG A 46 -16.25 2.94 7.87
C ARG A 46 -14.85 3.47 8.13
N ILE A 47 -14.74 4.59 8.83
CA ILE A 47 -13.46 5.25 9.14
C ILE A 47 -12.41 4.29 9.74
N PRO A 48 -12.69 3.45 10.76
CA PRO A 48 -11.67 2.57 11.34
C PRO A 48 -11.06 1.61 10.31
N TYR A 49 -11.89 1.07 9.42
CA TYR A 49 -11.42 0.15 8.37
C TYR A 49 -10.62 0.87 7.29
N ILE A 50 -11.02 2.09 6.91
CA ILE A 50 -10.26 2.91 5.94
C ILE A 50 -8.89 3.25 6.51
N LEU A 51 -8.81 3.57 7.81
CA LEU A 51 -7.55 3.80 8.51
C LEU A 51 -6.68 2.54 8.55
N GLU A 52 -7.26 1.37 8.86
CA GLU A 52 -6.53 0.11 8.87
C GLU A 52 -5.92 -0.21 7.48
N GLY A 53 -6.70 0.00 6.41
CA GLY A 53 -6.23 -0.12 5.03
C GLY A 53 -5.14 0.89 4.66
N ALA A 54 -5.28 2.15 5.09
CA ALA A 54 -4.28 3.19 4.87
C ALA A 54 -2.96 2.89 5.59
N ILE A 55 -3.03 2.39 6.83
CA ILE A 55 -1.88 2.00 7.65
C ILE A 55 -1.17 0.79 7.00
N ALA A 56 -1.92 -0.23 6.59
CA ALA A 56 -1.36 -1.38 5.87
C ALA A 56 -0.67 -0.93 4.57
N GLY A 57 -1.28 -0.02 3.81
CA GLY A 57 -0.70 0.58 2.61
C GLY A 57 0.57 1.40 2.87
N PHE A 58 0.60 2.17 3.95
CA PHE A 58 1.78 2.92 4.38
C PHE A 58 2.96 2.00 4.68
N PHE A 59 2.75 0.99 5.54
CA PHE A 59 3.81 0.04 5.89
C PHE A 59 4.25 -0.79 4.69
N GLY A 60 3.33 -1.19 3.82
CA GLY A 60 3.64 -1.89 2.56
C GLY A 60 4.52 -1.05 1.63
N GLY A 61 4.15 0.21 1.39
CA GLY A 61 4.93 1.14 0.58
C GLY A 61 6.30 1.47 1.19
N PHE A 62 6.37 1.63 2.50
CA PHE A 62 7.61 1.87 3.22
C PHE A 62 8.56 0.66 3.14
N LEU A 63 8.06 -0.55 3.39
CA LEU A 63 8.84 -1.79 3.30
C LEU A 63 9.33 -2.04 1.87
N ALA A 64 8.47 -1.84 0.87
CA ALA A 64 8.85 -1.97 -0.53
C ALA A 64 9.99 -1.00 -0.89
N TRP A 65 9.87 0.27 -0.50
CA TRP A 65 10.94 1.25 -0.70
C TRP A 65 12.24 0.85 0.02
N LEU A 66 12.15 0.41 1.28
CA LEU A 66 13.31 0.02 2.07
C LEU A 66 14.09 -1.12 1.40
N ILE A 67 13.39 -2.16 0.96
CA ILE A 67 13.99 -3.32 0.28
C ILE A 67 14.67 -2.88 -1.01
N ILE A 68 13.98 -2.09 -1.85
CA ILE A 68 14.52 -1.59 -3.11
C ILE A 68 15.76 -0.72 -2.86
N TYR A 69 15.71 0.17 -1.86
CA TYR A 69 16.82 1.05 -1.50
C TYR A 69 18.06 0.23 -1.07
N LEU A 70 17.89 -0.76 -0.21
CA LEU A 70 19.00 -1.60 0.27
C LEU A 70 19.63 -2.41 -0.88
N ILE A 71 18.81 -2.98 -1.76
CA ILE A 71 19.29 -3.72 -2.93
C ILE A 71 20.04 -2.77 -3.87
N TYR A 72 19.45 -1.62 -4.20
CA TYR A 72 20.05 -0.64 -5.10
C TYR A 72 21.36 -0.08 -4.55
N ALA A 73 21.42 0.24 -3.25
CA ALA A 73 22.63 0.73 -2.59
C ALA A 73 23.77 -0.31 -2.63
N LYS A 74 23.46 -1.60 -2.42
CA LYS A 74 24.46 -2.67 -2.54
C LYS A 74 24.95 -2.84 -3.97
N LEU A 75 24.06 -2.85 -4.96
CA LEU A 75 24.43 -2.95 -6.36
C LEU A 75 25.31 -1.76 -6.77
N PHE A 76 24.91 -0.55 -6.40
CA PHE A 76 25.67 0.67 -6.67
C PHE A 76 27.09 0.63 -6.11
N GLY A 77 27.26 0.18 -4.85
CA GLY A 77 28.58 0.01 -4.23
C GLY A 77 29.48 -0.99 -4.96
N THR A 78 28.91 -2.06 -5.53
CA THR A 78 29.66 -3.07 -6.30
C THR A 78 30.02 -2.58 -7.71
N PHE A 79 29.12 -1.87 -8.40
CA PHE A 79 29.33 -1.46 -9.79
C PHE A 79 30.17 -0.18 -9.93
N MET A 80 30.17 0.73 -8.95
CA MET A 80 30.97 1.97 -9.01
C MET A 80 32.48 1.76 -8.90
N VAL A 81 32.95 0.58 -8.50
CA VAL A 81 34.39 0.27 -8.46
C VAL A 81 34.98 0.15 -9.88
N THR A 82 34.16 -0.06 -10.91
CA THR A 82 34.61 -0.41 -12.27
C THR A 82 34.27 0.63 -13.35
N THR A 83 33.31 1.53 -13.14
CA THR A 83 32.80 2.42 -14.21
C THR A 83 32.94 3.91 -13.88
N LYS A 84 33.53 4.67 -14.81
CA LYS A 84 33.62 6.13 -14.75
C LYS A 84 32.25 6.78 -15.02
N PRO A 85 32.01 8.02 -14.56
CA PRO A 85 30.69 8.68 -14.59
C PRO A 85 30.12 8.98 -15.99
N THR A 86 30.86 8.71 -17.06
CA THR A 86 30.52 9.08 -18.45
C THR A 86 29.98 7.92 -19.29
N ASP A 87 29.92 6.70 -18.76
CA ASP A 87 29.28 5.59 -19.45
C ASP A 87 27.76 5.64 -19.31
N ILE A 88 27.06 5.09 -20.29
CA ILE A 88 25.59 4.94 -20.36
C ILE A 88 25.03 4.12 -19.16
N MET A 89 25.94 3.56 -18.36
CA MET A 89 25.74 2.80 -17.12
C MET A 89 26.06 3.61 -15.85
N ALA A 90 26.24 4.92 -15.95
CA ALA A 90 26.44 5.82 -14.82
C ALA A 90 25.15 5.82 -13.98
N MET A 91 25.13 4.95 -12.97
CA MET A 91 24.04 4.90 -12.01
C MET A 91 23.93 6.26 -11.33
N ILE A 92 22.71 6.81 -11.30
CA ILE A 92 22.44 8.05 -10.59
C ILE A 92 22.60 7.79 -9.09
N THR A 93 23.26 8.70 -8.39
CA THR A 93 23.50 8.60 -6.95
C THR A 93 22.20 8.27 -6.20
N PRO A 94 22.14 7.16 -5.43
CA PRO A 94 20.96 6.73 -4.71
C PRO A 94 20.36 7.82 -3.81
N ALA A 95 21.20 8.71 -3.26
CA ALA A 95 20.81 9.79 -2.36
C ALA A 95 19.86 10.82 -2.99
N THR A 96 19.91 11.03 -4.31
CA THR A 96 19.11 12.07 -4.98
C THR A 96 17.74 11.54 -5.41
N ILE A 97 17.64 10.25 -5.72
CA ILE A 97 16.42 9.63 -6.24
C ILE A 97 15.60 8.96 -5.13
N SER A 98 16.24 8.40 -4.10
CA SER A 98 15.55 7.63 -3.06
C SER A 98 14.42 8.39 -2.35
N PRO A 99 14.51 9.71 -2.06
CA PRO A 99 13.43 10.42 -1.38
C PRO A 99 12.20 10.60 -2.28
N LYS A 100 12.40 10.80 -3.59
CA LYS A 100 11.30 10.95 -4.55
C LYS A 100 10.52 9.64 -4.70
N ILE A 101 11.23 8.51 -4.78
CA ILE A 101 10.62 7.18 -4.86
C ILE A 101 9.88 6.84 -3.56
N LEU A 102 10.39 7.26 -2.40
CA LEU A 102 9.73 7.08 -1.11
C LEU A 102 8.36 7.75 -1.11
N TRP A 103 8.30 9.05 -1.39
CA TRP A 103 7.05 9.80 -1.38
C TRP A 103 6.03 9.24 -2.37
N LEU A 104 6.48 8.81 -3.55
CA LEU A 104 5.63 8.18 -4.55
C LEU A 104 5.06 6.83 -4.08
N ASN A 105 5.90 5.97 -3.46
CA ASN A 105 5.44 4.68 -2.96
C ASN A 105 4.49 4.82 -1.77
N LEU A 106 4.76 5.77 -0.88
CA LEU A 106 3.88 6.04 0.26
C LEU A 106 2.52 6.58 -0.19
N SER A 107 2.49 7.54 -1.12
CA SER A 107 1.23 8.10 -1.60
C SER A 107 0.40 7.07 -2.36
N LEU A 108 1.02 6.25 -3.21
CA LEU A 108 0.34 5.17 -3.92
C LEU A 108 -0.09 4.06 -2.96
N GLY A 109 0.76 3.65 -2.01
CA GLY A 109 0.45 2.61 -1.02
C GLY A 109 -0.74 3.00 -0.14
N ILE A 110 -0.71 4.20 0.43
CA ILE A 110 -1.82 4.74 1.22
C ILE A 110 -3.09 4.86 0.36
N GLY A 111 -2.98 5.41 -0.85
CA GLY A 111 -4.12 5.60 -1.74
C GLY A 111 -4.80 4.28 -2.10
N VAL A 112 -4.02 3.27 -2.50
CA VAL A 112 -4.53 1.94 -2.85
C VAL A 112 -5.11 1.23 -1.63
N GLY A 113 -4.44 1.31 -0.47
CA GLY A 113 -4.93 0.69 0.77
C GLY A 113 -6.24 1.31 1.29
N ALA A 114 -6.33 2.65 1.27
CA ALA A 114 -7.52 3.38 1.67
C ALA A 114 -8.70 3.15 0.72
N ILE A 115 -8.48 3.24 -0.60
CA ILE A 115 -9.52 2.99 -1.61
C ILE A 115 -9.95 1.53 -1.57
N GLY A 116 -8.99 0.60 -1.45
CA GLY A 116 -9.21 -0.82 -1.25
C GLY A 116 -10.21 -1.09 -0.14
N SER A 117 -9.88 -0.65 1.07
CA SER A 117 -10.73 -0.84 2.24
C SER A 117 -12.10 -0.14 2.10
N ALA A 118 -12.14 1.10 1.60
CA ALA A 118 -13.39 1.84 1.45
C ALA A 118 -14.41 1.16 0.53
N VAL A 119 -13.93 0.57 -0.58
CA VAL A 119 -14.79 -0.16 -1.53
C VAL A 119 -15.32 -1.45 -0.89
N SER A 120 -14.49 -2.19 -0.15
CA SER A 120 -14.87 -3.46 0.47
C SER A 120 -15.98 -3.29 1.51
N VAL A 121 -15.85 -2.29 2.39
CA VAL A 121 -16.85 -2.04 3.46
C VAL A 121 -18.17 -1.53 2.88
N ARG A 122 -18.14 -0.72 1.80
CA ARG A 122 -19.35 -0.21 1.14
C ARG A 122 -20.27 -1.33 0.67
N ASN A 123 -19.70 -2.41 0.16
CA ASN A 123 -20.46 -3.51 -0.44
C ASN A 123 -21.10 -4.43 0.61
N TYR A 124 -20.65 -4.42 1.87
CA TYR A 124 -21.15 -5.31 2.92
C TYR A 124 -22.12 -4.65 3.92
N ILE A 125 -22.08 -3.33 4.11
CA ILE A 125 -23.05 -2.63 4.99
C ILE A 125 -24.45 -2.53 4.33
N LYS A 126 -24.58 -2.84 3.04
CA LYS A 126 -25.87 -2.89 2.33
C LYS A 126 -26.65 -4.19 2.49
N VAL A 127 -26.17 -5.12 3.34
CA VAL A 127 -26.90 -6.34 3.72
C VAL A 127 -27.35 -6.22 5.17
#